data_AF-K9UB26-F1
#
_entry.id   AF-K9UB26-F1
#
_cell.length_a   1.000
_cell.length_b   1.000
_cell.length_c   1.000
_cell.angle_alpha   90.00
_cell.angle_beta   90.00
_cell.angle_gamma   90.00
#
_symmetry.space_group_name_H-M   'P 1'
#
loop_
_entity.id
_entity.type
_entity.pdbx_description
1 polymer ?
#
loop_
_entity_poly.entity_id
_entity_poly.type
_entity_poly.pdbx_seq_one_letter_code
_entity_poly.pdbx_strand_id
1 'polypeptide(L)'
;MTILPPHINGSASPEFDRSHLHQFVQCIDRELLPQLQLQNNSTHNNPVVVDRLPIPWQKLGAGNYAAVFSHPEYPHQVVKIYAPGMAGFEEEIEVYRRLGTHPAYSECLYAGANFLVLKRLYGTTLYDSVHQGLSIPPQVIIDIDRALDDARARGLNPSDVHGRNVMMDRGRGFVVDVSDFLHQGTCLKWQHLKRAYYWLYRPIIQPLKLHIPYPLLDVVRKSYRYYRRLL
;
A
#
# COMPACT_ATOMS: atom_id res chain seq x y z
N MET A 1 -23.77 -5.21 -7.52
CA MET A 1 -23.26 -5.99 -8.66
C MET A 1 -21.86 -6.43 -8.30
N THR A 2 -21.63 -7.71 -8.05
CA THR A 2 -20.32 -8.24 -7.63
C THR A 2 -19.43 -8.38 -8.85
N ILE A 3 -18.23 -7.79 -8.84
CA ILE A 3 -17.27 -7.89 -9.94
C ILE A 3 -16.13 -8.79 -9.47
N LEU A 4 -16.08 -10.02 -9.98
CA LEU A 4 -14.91 -10.88 -9.78
C LEU A 4 -13.70 -10.25 -10.47
N PRO A 5 -12.51 -10.23 -9.83
CA PRO A 5 -11.31 -9.75 -10.47
C PRO A 5 -11.03 -10.51 -11.78
N PRO A 6 -10.51 -9.82 -12.81
CA PRO A 6 -10.32 -10.36 -14.16
C PRO A 6 -9.32 -11.52 -14.27
N HIS A 7 -8.52 -11.79 -13.24
CA HIS A 7 -7.55 -12.91 -13.21
C HIS A 7 -8.08 -14.20 -12.59
N ILE A 8 -9.34 -14.24 -12.13
CA ILE A 8 -9.96 -15.45 -11.54
C ILE A 8 -10.45 -16.44 -12.62
N ASN A 9 -9.97 -16.30 -13.86
CA ASN A 9 -10.19 -17.28 -14.92
C ASN A 9 -9.09 -18.37 -14.91
N GLY A 10 -9.32 -19.40 -14.09
CA GLY A 10 -8.99 -20.78 -14.43
C GLY A 10 -7.57 -21.32 -14.23
N SER A 11 -6.57 -20.51 -13.85
CA SER A 11 -5.22 -21.05 -13.54
C SER A 11 -4.74 -20.60 -12.15
N ALA A 12 -5.39 -21.13 -11.12
CA ALA A 12 -4.97 -20.90 -9.75
C ALA A 12 -3.66 -21.66 -9.46
N SER A 13 -2.70 -20.94 -8.91
CA SER A 13 -1.60 -21.50 -8.13
C SER A 13 -2.15 -22.48 -7.08
N PRO A 14 -1.41 -23.52 -6.66
CA PRO A 14 -1.98 -24.76 -6.08
C PRO A 14 -2.76 -24.65 -4.75
N GLU A 15 -2.91 -23.45 -4.14
CA GLU A 15 -3.46 -23.29 -2.78
C GLU A 15 -4.35 -22.04 -2.59
N PHE A 16 -4.94 -21.46 -3.64
CA PHE A 16 -5.96 -20.42 -3.43
C PHE A 16 -7.33 -21.05 -3.16
N ASP A 17 -7.65 -21.27 -1.89
CA ASP A 17 -8.95 -21.79 -1.46
C ASP A 17 -10.05 -20.72 -1.65
N ARG A 18 -10.80 -20.86 -2.74
CA ARG A 18 -11.96 -20.01 -3.06
C ARG A 18 -13.02 -20.03 -1.96
N SER A 19 -13.13 -21.11 -1.19
CA SER A 19 -14.08 -21.19 -0.09
C SER A 19 -13.70 -20.27 1.07
N HIS A 20 -12.41 -20.20 1.39
CA HIS A 20 -11.88 -19.31 2.42
C HIS A 20 -12.02 -17.82 2.02
N LEU A 21 -11.79 -17.48 0.75
CA LEU A 21 -12.05 -16.12 0.25
C LEU A 21 -13.53 -15.74 0.41
N HIS A 22 -14.45 -16.65 0.06
CA HIS A 22 -15.88 -16.39 0.18
C HIS A 22 -16.32 -16.19 1.64
N GLN A 23 -15.79 -16.99 2.56
CA GLN A 23 -16.01 -16.80 4.00
C GLN A 23 -15.51 -15.43 4.47
N PHE A 24 -14.33 -14.99 4.00
CA PHE A 24 -13.80 -13.67 4.36
C PHE A 24 -14.71 -12.54 3.86
N VAL A 25 -15.20 -12.62 2.62
CA VAL A 25 -16.14 -11.63 2.07
C VAL A 25 -17.44 -11.59 2.90
N GLN A 26 -17.97 -12.74 3.28
CA GLN A 26 -19.15 -12.80 4.16
C GLN A 26 -18.89 -12.19 5.54
N CYS A 27 -17.71 -12.39 6.11
CA CYS A 27 -17.29 -11.78 7.37
C CYS A 27 -17.20 -10.25 7.24
N ILE A 28 -16.63 -9.73 6.14
CA ILE A 28 -16.61 -8.29 5.83
C ILE A 28 -18.03 -7.72 5.82
N ASP A 29 -18.95 -8.35 5.07
CA ASP A 29 -20.32 -7.87 4.89
C ASP A 29 -21.14 -7.91 6.18
N ARG A 30 -20.96 -8.95 7.01
CA ARG A 30 -21.76 -9.16 8.23
C ARG A 30 -21.21 -8.44 9.45
N GLU A 31 -19.89 -8.33 9.57
CA GLU A 31 -19.25 -7.89 10.80
C GLU A 31 -18.62 -6.51 10.65
N LEU A 32 -17.85 -6.28 9.58
CA LEU A 32 -17.08 -5.05 9.41
C LEU A 32 -17.92 -3.89 8.87
N LEU A 33 -18.49 -4.03 7.67
CA LEU A 33 -19.17 -2.93 6.97
C LEU A 33 -20.33 -2.32 7.78
N PRO A 34 -21.19 -3.09 8.48
CA PRO A 34 -22.30 -2.52 9.23
C PRO A 34 -21.88 -1.69 10.46
N GLN A 35 -20.67 -1.92 10.97
CA GLN A 35 -20.19 -1.32 12.23
C GLN A 35 -19.04 -0.33 12.03
N LEU A 36 -18.38 -0.34 10.88
CA LEU A 36 -17.29 0.55 10.53
C LEU A 36 -17.79 1.98 10.32
N GLN A 37 -17.17 2.93 11.02
CA GLN A 37 -17.37 4.36 10.77
C GLN A 37 -16.07 4.94 10.23
N LEU A 38 -16.07 5.23 8.93
CA LEU A 38 -14.95 5.76 8.18
C LEU A 38 -15.32 7.14 7.63
N GLN A 39 -14.62 8.18 8.08
CA GLN A 39 -14.85 9.56 7.66
C GLN A 39 -13.76 10.05 6.72
N ASN A 40 -14.19 10.80 5.70
CA ASN A 40 -13.28 11.62 4.93
C ASN A 40 -12.86 12.83 5.78
N ASN A 41 -11.56 13.08 5.88
CA ASN A 41 -11.07 14.30 6.49
C ASN A 41 -11.03 15.40 5.40
N SER A 42 -11.99 16.33 5.44
CA SER A 42 -12.18 17.41 4.44
C SER A 42 -10.99 18.36 4.27
N THR A 43 -9.90 18.20 5.02
CA THR A 43 -8.68 18.99 4.89
C THR A 43 -7.65 18.29 3.99
N HIS A 44 -7.28 18.97 2.90
CA HIS A 44 -6.38 18.48 1.84
C HIS A 44 -5.13 17.77 2.40
N ASN A 45 -4.86 16.54 1.95
CA ASN A 45 -3.72 15.67 2.32
C ASN A 45 -3.74 15.03 3.72
N ASN A 46 -4.89 14.92 4.39
CA ASN A 46 -4.99 14.13 5.62
C ASN A 46 -5.59 12.74 5.35
N PRO A 47 -5.09 11.68 6.01
CA PRO A 47 -5.68 10.36 5.91
C PRO A 47 -7.14 10.32 6.38
N VAL A 48 -7.89 9.35 5.87
CA VAL A 48 -9.24 9.02 6.37
C VAL A 48 -9.19 8.65 7.85
N VAL A 49 -10.26 8.99 8.57
CA VAL A 49 -10.38 8.77 10.02
C VAL A 49 -11.29 7.58 10.28
N VAL A 50 -10.84 6.65 11.12
CA VAL A 50 -11.62 5.50 11.58
C VAL A 50 -12.11 5.80 12.99
N ASP A 51 -13.39 6.12 13.13
CA ASP A 51 -13.99 6.47 14.44
C ASP A 51 -14.44 5.23 15.19
N ARG A 52 -14.92 4.21 14.46
CA ARG A 52 -15.42 2.96 15.02
C ARG A 52 -14.95 1.79 14.19
N LEU A 53 -14.40 0.77 14.86
CA LEU A 53 -13.94 -0.49 14.28
C LEU A 53 -14.40 -1.65 15.18
N PRO A 54 -15.16 -2.64 14.69
CA PRO A 54 -15.57 -3.80 15.49
C PRO A 54 -14.39 -4.72 15.82
N ILE A 55 -14.40 -5.31 17.02
CA ILE A 55 -13.50 -6.41 17.36
C ILE A 55 -13.94 -7.67 16.58
N PRO A 56 -13.00 -8.48 16.04
CA PRO A 56 -11.55 -8.45 16.26
C PRO A 56 -10.76 -7.77 15.13
N TRP A 57 -11.41 -6.92 14.33
CA TRP A 57 -10.75 -6.22 13.22
C TRP A 57 -9.69 -5.24 13.71
N GLN A 58 -8.62 -5.12 12.93
CA GLN A 58 -7.50 -4.22 13.21
C GLN A 58 -7.22 -3.32 12.01
N LYS A 59 -7.00 -2.03 12.26
CA LYS A 59 -6.53 -1.09 11.24
C LYS A 59 -5.03 -1.29 11.01
N LEU A 60 -4.65 -1.59 9.77
CA LEU A 60 -3.25 -1.68 9.35
C LEU A 60 -2.71 -0.35 8.84
N GLY A 61 -3.54 0.46 8.19
CA GLY A 61 -3.13 1.73 7.62
C GLY A 61 -4.31 2.58 7.17
N ALA A 62 -4.06 3.87 6.96
CA ALA A 62 -5.01 4.80 6.38
C ALA A 62 -4.28 5.71 5.39
N GLY A 63 -4.80 5.76 4.16
CA GLY A 63 -4.41 6.70 3.13
C GLY A 63 -5.42 7.85 3.02
N ASN A 64 -5.27 8.69 1.99
CA ASN A 64 -6.16 9.83 1.79
C ASN A 64 -7.59 9.42 1.39
N TYR A 65 -7.74 8.25 0.75
CA TYR A 65 -9.01 7.80 0.17
C TYR A 65 -9.61 6.60 0.88
N ALA A 66 -8.77 5.76 1.50
CA ALA A 66 -9.16 4.46 2.01
C ALA A 66 -8.37 4.07 3.26
N ALA A 67 -8.95 3.17 4.05
CA ALA A 67 -8.28 2.50 5.17
C ALA A 67 -8.18 1.00 4.91
N VAL A 68 -7.10 0.39 5.41
CA VAL A 68 -6.81 -1.04 5.26
C VAL A 68 -6.99 -1.73 6.61
N PHE A 69 -7.72 -2.83 6.61
CA PHE A 69 -8.05 -3.61 7.80
C PHE A 69 -7.67 -5.07 7.64
N SER A 70 -7.38 -5.73 8.76
CA SER A 70 -7.14 -7.17 8.83
C SER A 70 -8.00 -7.83 9.89
N HIS A 71 -8.27 -9.12 9.68
CA HIS A 71 -8.95 -9.99 10.64
C HIS A 71 -8.01 -11.14 11.05
N PRO A 72 -7.93 -11.51 12.33
CA PRO A 72 -7.00 -12.55 12.80
C PRO A 72 -7.26 -13.93 12.19
N GLU A 73 -8.52 -14.27 11.88
CA GLU A 73 -8.88 -15.55 11.24
C GLU A 73 -8.55 -15.61 9.75
N TYR A 74 -8.24 -14.48 9.12
CA TYR A 74 -7.92 -14.38 7.69
C TYR A 74 -6.54 -13.70 7.52
N PRO A 75 -5.46 -14.35 8.00
CA PRO A 75 -4.18 -13.69 8.16
C PRO A 75 -3.55 -13.25 6.84
N HIS A 76 -3.91 -13.91 5.73
CA HIS A 76 -3.32 -13.71 4.40
C HIS A 76 -4.08 -12.71 3.53
N GLN A 77 -5.20 -12.18 4.02
CA GLN A 77 -6.02 -11.20 3.32
C GLN A 77 -6.11 -9.91 4.13
N VAL A 78 -6.30 -8.81 3.41
CA VAL A 78 -6.67 -7.52 3.99
C VAL A 78 -7.83 -6.96 3.19
N VAL A 79 -8.61 -6.09 3.81
CA VAL A 79 -9.69 -5.35 3.14
C VAL A 79 -9.34 -3.87 3.12
N LYS A 80 -9.28 -3.28 1.93
CA LYS A 80 -9.12 -1.84 1.71
C LYS A 80 -10.51 -1.26 1.44
N ILE A 81 -10.98 -0.37 2.32
CA ILE A 81 -12.32 0.24 2.25
C ILE A 81 -12.17 1.73 1.99
N TYR A 82 -12.86 2.22 0.97
CA TYR A 82 -12.84 3.62 0.56
C TYR A 82 -13.85 4.42 1.38
N ALA A 83 -13.48 5.62 1.80
CA ALA A 83 -14.40 6.50 2.50
C ALA A 83 -15.55 6.93 1.58
N PRO A 84 -16.76 7.18 2.11
CA PRO A 84 -17.90 7.60 1.32
C PRO A 84 -17.59 8.85 0.47
N GLY A 85 -17.97 8.81 -0.81
CA GLY A 85 -17.79 9.94 -1.74
C GLY A 85 -16.37 10.12 -2.27
N MET A 86 -15.44 9.20 -1.99
CA MET A 86 -14.09 9.23 -2.54
C MET A 86 -14.02 8.52 -3.88
N ALA A 87 -13.29 9.13 -4.84
CA ALA A 87 -12.92 8.49 -6.09
C ALA A 87 -11.70 7.55 -5.90
N GLY A 88 -11.39 6.78 -6.95
CA GLY A 88 -10.17 5.96 -7.03
C GLY A 88 -10.39 4.46 -6.85
N PHE A 89 -11.60 4.01 -6.49
CA PHE A 89 -11.93 2.59 -6.38
C PHE A 89 -11.84 1.86 -7.73
N GLU A 90 -12.53 2.39 -8.75
CA GLU A 90 -12.54 1.82 -10.10
C GLU A 90 -11.16 1.87 -10.76
N GLU A 91 -10.42 2.96 -10.51
CA GLU A 91 -9.05 3.15 -10.99
C GLU A 91 -8.12 2.09 -10.41
N GLU A 92 -8.17 1.85 -9.10
CA GLU A 92 -7.30 0.86 -8.46
C GLU A 92 -7.63 -0.57 -8.89
N ILE A 93 -8.91 -0.89 -9.16
CA ILE A 93 -9.28 -2.18 -9.78
C ILE A 93 -8.57 -2.35 -11.13
N GLU A 94 -8.59 -1.32 -11.97
CA GLU A 94 -7.94 -1.34 -13.28
C GLU A 94 -6.41 -1.44 -13.16
N VAL A 95 -5.80 -0.81 -12.14
CA VAL A 95 -4.38 -0.99 -11.82
C VAL A 95 -4.07 -2.45 -11.53
N TYR A 96 -4.80 -3.07 -10.58
CA TYR A 96 -4.58 -4.48 -10.23
C TYR A 96 -4.87 -5.42 -11.39
N ARG A 97 -5.84 -5.09 -12.26
CA ARG A 97 -6.05 -5.84 -13.50
C ARG A 97 -4.81 -5.81 -14.40
N ARG A 98 -4.17 -4.67 -14.61
CA ARG A 98 -2.96 -4.59 -15.46
C ARG A 98 -1.75 -5.25 -14.79
N LEU A 99 -1.60 -5.10 -13.47
CA LEU A 99 -0.52 -5.72 -12.70
C LEU A 99 -0.64 -7.25 -12.65
N GLY A 100 -1.85 -7.78 -12.51
CA GLY A 100 -2.08 -9.21 -12.30
C GLY A 100 -1.29 -9.77 -11.11
N THR A 101 -0.98 -11.07 -11.16
CA THR A 101 -0.15 -11.70 -10.13
C THR A 101 1.30 -11.23 -10.27
N HIS A 102 1.85 -10.67 -9.19
CA HIS A 102 3.23 -10.19 -9.15
C HIS A 102 3.84 -10.40 -7.75
N PRO A 103 5.13 -10.76 -7.65
CA PRO A 103 5.78 -11.01 -6.35
C PRO A 103 5.97 -9.73 -5.52
N ALA A 104 6.16 -8.57 -6.15
CA ALA A 104 6.43 -7.30 -5.47
C ALA A 104 5.19 -6.41 -5.25
N TYR A 105 4.00 -6.88 -5.63
CA TYR A 105 2.73 -6.17 -5.43
C TYR A 105 1.76 -7.04 -4.63
N SER A 106 0.77 -6.38 -4.03
CA SER A 106 -0.45 -7.06 -3.63
C SER A 106 -1.23 -7.54 -4.86
N GLU A 107 -2.21 -8.40 -4.63
CA GLU A 107 -3.09 -8.94 -5.65
C GLU A 107 -4.53 -8.65 -5.25
N CYS A 108 -5.35 -8.15 -6.18
CA CYS A 108 -6.78 -7.98 -5.95
C CYS A 108 -7.50 -9.33 -6.07
N LEU A 109 -7.94 -9.85 -4.93
CA LEU A 109 -8.59 -11.15 -4.79
C LEU A 109 -10.12 -11.05 -4.94
N TYR A 110 -10.69 -9.90 -4.60
CA TYR A 110 -12.11 -9.62 -4.76
C TYR A 110 -12.38 -8.10 -4.78
N ALA A 111 -13.37 -7.67 -5.58
CA ALA A 111 -13.85 -6.30 -5.60
C ALA A 111 -15.35 -6.26 -5.26
N GLY A 112 -15.66 -5.65 -4.11
CA GLY A 112 -17.03 -5.42 -3.63
C GLY A 112 -17.52 -4.00 -3.94
N ALA A 113 -18.60 -3.56 -3.29
CA ALA A 113 -19.03 -2.17 -3.40
C ALA A 113 -18.15 -1.28 -2.50
N ASN A 114 -17.28 -0.45 -3.09
CA ASN A 114 -16.35 0.46 -2.38
C ASN A 114 -15.33 -0.24 -1.46
N PHE A 115 -15.00 -1.50 -1.72
CA PHE A 115 -13.90 -2.18 -1.05
C PHE A 115 -13.19 -3.20 -1.94
N LEU A 116 -11.91 -3.43 -1.64
CA LEU A 116 -11.07 -4.45 -2.26
C LEU A 116 -10.59 -5.43 -1.19
N VAL A 117 -10.68 -6.73 -1.48
CA VAL A 117 -9.94 -7.76 -0.76
C VAL A 117 -8.62 -7.95 -1.48
N LEU A 118 -7.53 -7.78 -0.75
CA LEU A 118 -6.18 -7.80 -1.28
C LEU A 118 -5.34 -8.89 -0.60
N LYS A 119 -4.41 -9.50 -1.34
CA LYS A 119 -3.36 -10.36 -0.76
C LYS A 119 -2.54 -9.53 0.22
N ARG A 120 -2.45 -9.96 1.48
CA ARG A 120 -1.67 -9.24 2.49
C ARG A 120 -0.19 -9.23 2.12
N LEU A 121 0.40 -8.05 2.14
CA LEU A 121 1.85 -7.91 2.18
C LEU A 121 2.29 -7.83 3.65
N TYR A 122 3.31 -8.61 4.01
CA TYR A 122 3.93 -8.58 5.33
C TYR A 122 5.24 -7.80 5.27
N GLY A 123 5.68 -7.31 6.42
CA GLY A 123 6.93 -6.56 6.56
C GLY A 123 6.74 -5.17 7.12
N THR A 124 7.78 -4.34 6.96
CA THR A 124 7.86 -3.00 7.54
C THR A 124 8.07 -1.99 6.43
N THR A 125 7.38 -0.84 6.48
CA THR A 125 7.61 0.23 5.49
C THR A 125 9.05 0.72 5.56
N LEU A 126 9.61 1.27 4.48
CA LEU A 126 10.96 1.83 4.55
C LEU A 126 11.04 3.02 5.52
N TYR A 127 9.95 3.77 5.65
CA TYR A 127 9.79 4.85 6.62
C TYR A 127 9.93 4.33 8.06
N ASP A 128 9.20 3.27 8.41
CA ASP A 128 9.27 2.67 9.74
C ASP A 128 10.58 1.93 9.96
N SER A 129 11.19 1.38 8.90
CA SER A 129 12.50 0.74 8.96
C SER A 129 13.59 1.73 9.37
N VAL A 130 13.56 2.94 8.80
CA VAL A 130 14.47 4.03 9.19
C VAL A 130 14.21 4.47 10.64
N HIS A 131 12.95 4.52 11.05
CA HIS A 131 12.61 4.86 12.43
C HIS A 131 13.13 3.84 13.44
N GLN A 132 12.93 2.55 13.14
CA GLN A 132 13.32 1.41 13.97
C GLN A 132 14.80 1.03 13.83
N GLY A 133 15.59 1.77 13.04
CA GLY A 133 17.01 1.44 12.82
C GLY A 133 17.23 0.11 12.09
N LEU A 134 16.19 -0.41 11.42
CA LEU A 134 16.28 -1.63 10.63
C LEU A 134 17.09 -1.35 9.35
N SER A 135 18.05 -2.23 9.08
CA SER A 135 18.88 -2.15 7.88
C SER A 135 18.03 -2.44 6.64
N ILE A 136 18.03 -1.50 5.69
CA ILE A 136 17.40 -1.66 4.37
C ILE A 136 18.45 -2.16 3.37
N PRO A 137 18.44 -3.44 2.95
CA PRO A 137 19.42 -3.96 2.00
C PRO A 137 19.25 -3.35 0.61
N PRO A 138 20.32 -3.23 -0.20
CA PRO A 138 20.21 -2.74 -1.58
C PRO A 138 19.23 -3.54 -2.45
N GLN A 139 19.08 -4.84 -2.17
CA GLN A 139 18.13 -5.70 -2.86
C GLN A 139 16.68 -5.19 -2.78
N VAL A 140 16.29 -4.57 -1.67
CA VAL A 140 14.96 -3.96 -1.51
C VAL A 140 14.73 -2.84 -2.53
N ILE A 141 15.74 -1.97 -2.72
CA ILE A 141 15.67 -0.88 -3.70
C ILE A 141 15.60 -1.43 -5.12
N ILE A 142 16.38 -2.49 -5.41
CA ILE A 142 16.40 -3.17 -6.71
C ILE A 142 15.05 -3.82 -7.01
N ASP A 143 14.45 -4.51 -6.05
CA ASP A 143 13.14 -5.16 -6.21
C ASP A 143 12.04 -4.13 -6.49
N ILE A 144 12.05 -3.00 -5.77
CA ILE A 144 11.11 -1.91 -6.01
C ILE A 144 11.34 -1.32 -7.41
N ASP A 145 12.58 -1.05 -7.81
CA ASP A 145 12.87 -0.53 -9.17
C ASP A 145 12.33 -1.45 -10.26
N ARG A 146 12.58 -2.76 -10.14
CA ARG A 146 12.04 -3.77 -11.08
C ARG A 146 10.53 -3.77 -11.12
N ALA A 147 9.87 -3.75 -9.96
CA ALA A 147 8.42 -3.70 -9.88
C ALA A 147 7.87 -2.48 -10.63
N LEU A 148 8.46 -1.30 -10.42
CA LEU A 148 8.05 -0.07 -11.09
C LEU A 148 8.28 -0.14 -12.61
N ASP A 149 9.37 -0.74 -13.07
CA ASP A 149 9.62 -0.95 -14.49
C ASP A 149 8.60 -1.94 -15.11
N ASP A 150 8.26 -3.01 -14.40
CA ASP A 150 7.22 -3.96 -14.81
C ASP A 150 5.84 -3.29 -14.91
N ALA A 151 5.50 -2.41 -13.96
CA ALA A 151 4.28 -1.62 -14.03
C ALA A 151 4.26 -0.70 -15.26
N ARG A 152 5.39 -0.03 -15.59
CA ARG A 152 5.50 0.78 -16.82
C ARG A 152 5.32 -0.06 -18.09
N ALA A 153 5.93 -1.25 -18.13
CA ALA A 153 5.79 -2.17 -19.25
C ALA A 153 4.32 -2.61 -19.47
N ARG A 154 3.49 -2.56 -18.41
CA ARG A 154 2.05 -2.86 -18.44
C ARG A 154 1.17 -1.63 -18.71
N GLY A 155 1.75 -0.52 -19.15
CA GLY A 155 1.04 0.71 -19.48
C GLY A 155 0.47 1.43 -18.25
N LEU A 156 1.09 1.24 -17.09
CA LEU A 156 0.84 2.03 -15.89
C LEU A 156 1.88 3.13 -15.75
N ASN A 157 1.56 4.14 -14.95
CA ASN A 157 2.45 5.22 -14.60
C ASN A 157 2.71 5.22 -13.09
N PRO A 158 3.75 4.52 -12.59
CA PRO A 158 4.00 4.45 -11.16
C PRO A 158 4.22 5.82 -10.55
N SER A 159 3.31 6.20 -9.66
CA SER A 159 3.31 7.50 -9.00
C SER A 159 3.04 7.36 -7.50
N ASP A 160 3.22 8.46 -6.76
CA ASP A 160 3.21 8.49 -5.29
C ASP A 160 4.10 7.46 -4.55
N VAL A 161 5.19 7.00 -5.18
CA VAL A 161 6.09 6.02 -4.56
C VAL A 161 7.07 6.71 -3.61
N HIS A 162 6.91 6.48 -2.31
CA HIS A 162 7.77 6.99 -1.23
C HIS A 162 7.83 6.01 -0.06
N GLY A 163 8.64 6.28 0.96
CA GLY A 163 8.99 5.31 2.01
C GLY A 163 7.84 4.72 2.84
N ARG A 164 6.61 5.27 2.75
CA ARG A 164 5.41 4.68 3.39
C ARG A 164 4.61 3.78 2.44
N ASN A 165 4.79 3.95 1.12
CA ASN A 165 4.11 3.18 0.08
C ASN A 165 5.03 2.08 -0.48
N VAL A 166 6.20 1.88 0.13
CA VAL A 166 7.10 0.75 -0.13
C VAL A 166 7.52 0.13 1.19
N MET A 167 7.69 -1.18 1.18
CA MET A 167 8.02 -1.98 2.36
C MET A 167 9.07 -3.03 2.04
N MET A 168 9.62 -3.61 3.10
CA MET A 168 10.50 -4.76 3.00
C MET A 168 10.08 -5.88 3.93
N ASP A 169 10.28 -7.11 3.47
CA ASP A 169 10.19 -8.33 4.27
C ASP A 169 11.29 -9.29 3.83
N ARG A 170 11.99 -9.89 4.80
CA ARG A 170 13.07 -10.87 4.57
C ARG A 170 14.07 -10.44 3.48
N GLY A 171 14.40 -9.14 3.45
CA GLY A 171 15.35 -8.56 2.48
C GLY A 171 14.82 -8.33 1.06
N ARG A 172 13.52 -8.55 0.82
CA ARG A 172 12.84 -8.29 -0.45
C ARG A 172 12.00 -7.01 -0.37
N GLY A 173 11.92 -6.28 -1.48
CA GLY A 173 11.16 -5.03 -1.58
C GLY A 173 9.79 -5.20 -2.23
N PHE A 174 8.80 -4.48 -1.71
CA PHE A 174 7.42 -4.50 -2.20
C PHE A 174 6.85 -3.09 -2.31
N VAL A 175 5.97 -2.88 -3.28
CA VAL A 175 5.17 -1.66 -3.42
C VAL A 175 3.79 -1.94 -2.82
N VAL A 176 3.40 -1.11 -1.86
CA VAL A 176 2.21 -1.30 -1.03
C VAL A 176 0.99 -0.65 -1.64
N ASP A 177 1.14 0.60 -2.07
CA ASP A 177 0.03 1.38 -2.59
C ASP A 177 0.24 1.69 -4.06
N VAL A 178 -0.77 1.36 -4.86
CA VAL A 178 -0.78 1.48 -6.32
C VAL A 178 -1.94 2.33 -6.82
N SER A 179 -2.73 2.94 -5.91
CA SER A 179 -3.93 3.73 -6.28
C SER A 179 -3.65 4.78 -7.35
N ASP A 180 -2.49 5.45 -7.30
CA ASP A 180 -2.16 6.54 -8.23
C ASP A 180 -1.47 6.08 -9.53
N PHE A 181 -1.43 4.78 -9.83
CA PHE A 181 -0.67 4.25 -10.98
C PHE A 181 -1.34 4.48 -12.34
N LEU A 182 -2.60 4.93 -12.39
CA LEU A 182 -3.26 5.35 -13.64
C LEU A 182 -3.11 6.83 -13.93
N HIS A 183 -2.84 7.64 -12.91
CA HIS A 183 -2.68 9.07 -13.05
C HIS A 183 -1.43 9.40 -13.87
N GLN A 184 -1.55 10.32 -14.83
CA GLN A 184 -0.41 10.79 -15.61
C GLN A 184 0.48 11.73 -14.79
N GLY A 185 1.77 11.78 -15.11
CA GLY A 185 2.73 12.70 -14.51
C GLY A 185 4.05 12.06 -14.11
N THR A 186 5.09 12.87 -13.92
CA THR A 186 6.40 12.37 -13.51
C THR A 186 6.50 12.26 -11.99
N CYS A 187 6.73 11.05 -11.47
CA CYS A 187 6.96 10.85 -10.04
C CYS A 187 8.44 10.93 -9.68
N LEU A 188 8.85 12.05 -9.09
CA LEU A 188 10.21 12.26 -8.62
C LEU A 188 10.45 11.76 -7.18
N LYS A 189 9.39 11.42 -6.44
CA LYS A 189 9.48 11.01 -5.02
C LYS A 189 10.38 9.79 -4.85
N TRP A 190 10.21 8.77 -5.68
CA TRP A 190 11.04 7.56 -5.61
C TRP A 190 12.50 7.84 -5.98
N GLN A 191 12.75 8.63 -7.03
CA GLN A 191 14.12 8.99 -7.42
C GLN A 191 14.84 9.75 -6.31
N HIS A 192 14.17 10.71 -5.66
CA HIS A 192 14.73 11.43 -4.52
C HIS A 192 14.97 10.53 -3.32
N LEU A 193 14.06 9.59 -3.03
CA LEU A 193 14.25 8.59 -1.98
C LEU A 193 15.47 7.72 -2.28
N LYS A 194 15.61 7.18 -3.51
CA LYS A 194 16.78 6.40 -3.92
C LYS A 194 18.07 7.19 -3.78
N ARG A 195 18.06 8.46 -4.20
CA ARG A 195 19.23 9.34 -4.05
C ARG A 195 19.60 9.51 -2.58
N ALA A 196 18.63 9.81 -1.70
CA ALA A 196 18.86 9.91 -0.27
C ALA A 196 19.33 8.56 0.33
N TYR A 197 18.81 7.44 -0.17
CA TYR A 197 19.23 6.10 0.24
C TYR A 197 20.73 5.89 -0.02
N TYR A 198 21.18 6.12 -1.24
CA TYR A 198 22.58 5.86 -1.63
C TYR A 198 23.56 6.90 -1.10
N TRP A 199 23.16 8.17 -0.97
CA TRP A 199 24.05 9.26 -0.56
C TRP A 199 24.13 9.48 0.95
N LEU A 200 23.05 9.20 1.68
CA LEU A 200 22.96 9.53 3.10
C LEU A 200 22.68 8.28 3.94
N TYR A 201 21.61 7.53 3.63
CA TYR A 201 21.21 6.43 4.48
C TYR A 201 22.26 5.32 4.53
N ARG A 202 22.64 4.78 3.36
CA ARG A 202 23.55 3.64 3.26
C ARG A 202 24.98 3.93 3.75
N PRO A 203 25.61 5.09 3.46
CA PRO A 203 26.98 5.36 3.92
C PRO A 203 27.05 5.88 5.36
N ILE A 204 26.00 6.51 5.90
CA ILE A 204 26.06 7.21 7.19
C ILE A 204 25.06 6.62 8.20
N ILE A 205 23.76 6.64 7.89
CA ILE A 205 22.71 6.27 8.85
C ILE A 205 22.76 4.78 9.20
N GLN A 206 22.90 3.92 8.18
CA GLN A 206 22.85 2.47 8.32
C GLN A 206 24.06 1.90 9.10
N PRO A 207 25.33 2.27 8.82
CA PRO A 207 26.48 1.78 9.59
C PRO A 207 26.43 2.23 11.06
N LEU A 208 25.92 3.44 11.31
CA LEU A 208 25.75 3.99 12.65
C LEU A 208 24.50 3.45 13.38
N LYS A 209 23.66 2.65 12.71
CA LYS A 209 22.39 2.12 13.23
C LYS A 209 21.51 3.22 13.88
N LEU A 210 21.48 4.40 13.27
CA LEU A 210 20.74 5.52 13.82
C LEU A 210 19.23 5.26 13.74
N HIS A 211 18.56 5.38 14.87
CA HIS A 211 17.10 5.43 14.95
C HIS A 211 16.67 6.87 14.69
N ILE A 212 15.85 7.11 13.67
CA ILE A 212 15.35 8.45 13.37
C ILE A 212 13.95 8.60 13.94
N PRO A 213 13.73 9.43 14.98
CA PRO A 213 12.40 9.62 15.55
C PRO A 213 11.39 10.13 14.52
N TYR A 214 10.12 9.70 14.63
CA TYR A 214 9.05 10.15 13.75
C TYR A 214 8.93 11.67 13.61
N PRO A 215 9.08 12.49 14.68
CA PRO A 215 9.03 13.95 14.54
C PRO A 215 10.05 14.49 13.53
N LEU A 216 11.27 13.93 13.51
CA LEU A 216 12.31 14.35 12.58
C LEU A 216 11.99 13.90 11.14
N LEU A 217 11.51 12.66 10.97
CA LEU A 217 11.03 12.19 9.68
C LEU A 217 9.86 13.03 9.15
N ASP A 218 8.98 13.48 10.03
CA ASP A 218 7.87 14.36 9.69
C ASP A 218 8.33 15.77 9.29
N VAL A 219 9.37 16.31 9.92
CA VAL A 219 10.01 17.56 9.48
C VAL A 219 10.57 17.39 8.07
N VAL A 220 11.35 16.33 7.82
CA VAL A 220 11.91 16.05 6.48
C VAL A 220 10.80 15.95 5.44
N ARG A 221 9.71 15.23 5.76
CA ARG A 221 8.53 15.09 4.89
C ARG A 221 7.85 16.44 4.61
N LYS A 222 7.62 17.26 5.64
CA LYS A 222 6.98 18.58 5.50
C LYS A 222 7.85 19.53 4.67
N SER A 223 9.15 19.58 4.94
CA SER A 223 10.12 20.39 4.19
C SER A 223 10.21 19.96 2.72
N TYR A 224 10.23 18.64 2.45
CA TYR A 224 10.19 18.12 1.09
C TYR A 224 8.92 18.55 0.35
N ARG A 225 7.75 18.41 0.99
CA ARG A 225 6.47 18.85 0.41
C ARG A 225 6.43 20.34 0.12
N TYR A 226 6.98 21.15 1.02
CA TYR A 226 7.06 22.61 0.85
C TYR A 226 7.95 22.98 -0.34
N TYR A 227 9.16 22.43 -0.41
CA TYR A 227 10.09 22.65 -1.53
C TYR A 227 9.47 22.25 -2.88
N ARG A 228 8.73 21.14 -2.92
CA ARG A 228 8.02 20.66 -4.12
C ARG A 228 6.82 21.51 -4.54
N ARG A 229 6.33 22.43 -3.70
CA ARG A 229 5.28 23.40 -4.07
C ARG A 229 5.86 24.71 -4.62
N LEU A 230 7.13 24.99 -4.33
CA LEU A 230 7.82 26.21 -4.78
C LEU A 230 8.54 26.03 -6.12
N LEU A 231 8.80 24.79 -6.53
CA LEU A 231 9.34 24.41 -7.84
C LEU A 231 8.23 23.89 -8.75
#